data_AF-A0A1U9WY37-F1
#
_entry.id   AF-A0A1U9WY37-F1
#
_cell.length_a   1.000
_cell.length_b   1.000
_cell.length_c   1.000
_cell.angle_alpha   90.00
_cell.angle_beta   90.00
_cell.angle_gamma   90.00
#
_symmetry.space_group_name_H-M   'P 1'
#
loop_
_entity.id
_entity.type
_entity.pdbx_description
1 polymer ?
#
loop_
_entity_poly.entity_id
_entity_poly.type
_entity_poly.pdbx_seq_one_letter_code
_entity_poly.pdbx_strand_id
1 'polypeptide(L)'
;MESVIKLSALNTSSIEIRLIEGRDEAYILANEHYFSLVTGTKIDISSALQKGVNLLNFMIKTYSLIERIRRGLFGQDWCGRFELYIDGKLRGTYNQNGGVFLGSREYTVAKIELNIEINVNEPPPPEKDSKNNNSGSTKQQLLSIIYSLQKIPGMTPTNFECLKYSTPYIILENNIKINIWKNLAKVDHVFLIDPAGNCLFAGYVGWVHRKKFYRALQQIRNDFSGV
;
A
#
# COMPACT_ATOMS: atom_id res chain seq x y z
N MET A 1 7.86 -26.21 -8.70
CA MET A 1 6.46 -26.16 -8.30
C MET A 1 6.38 -25.11 -7.21
N GLU A 2 5.94 -23.89 -7.53
CA GLU A 2 5.86 -22.81 -6.53
C GLU A 2 4.77 -23.18 -5.52
N SER A 3 5.16 -23.39 -4.26
CA SER A 3 4.23 -23.77 -3.19
C SER A 3 3.47 -22.54 -2.71
N VAL A 4 2.15 -22.54 -2.88
CA VAL A 4 1.25 -21.53 -2.28
C VAL A 4 0.94 -21.97 -0.85
N ILE A 5 1.14 -21.07 0.10
CA ILE A 5 0.93 -21.30 1.53
C ILE A 5 -0.50 -20.88 1.87
N LYS A 6 -1.28 -21.75 2.50
CA LYS A 6 -2.68 -21.47 2.85
C LYS A 6 -2.79 -21.15 4.33
N LEU A 7 -3.39 -20.01 4.64
CA LEU A 7 -3.66 -19.54 5.99
C LEU A 7 -5.12 -19.12 6.13
N SER A 8 -5.63 -19.19 7.35
CA SER A 8 -6.93 -18.65 7.71
C SER A 8 -6.83 -17.73 8.91
N ALA A 9 -7.68 -16.71 8.93
CA ALA A 9 -7.86 -15.78 10.03
C ALA A 9 -9.36 -15.61 10.30
N LEU A 10 -9.74 -15.57 11.57
CA LEU A 10 -11.11 -15.40 12.01
C LEU A 10 -11.23 -14.10 12.78
N ASN A 11 -12.21 -13.27 12.45
CA ASN A 11 -12.52 -12.01 13.15
C ASN A 11 -11.28 -11.10 13.34
N THR A 12 -10.37 -11.10 12.38
CA THR A 12 -9.12 -10.34 12.49
C THR A 12 -9.35 -8.85 12.26
N SER A 13 -8.67 -8.04 13.08
CA SER A 13 -8.73 -6.58 13.07
C SER A 13 -7.52 -5.95 12.39
N SER A 14 -6.37 -6.63 12.42
CA SER A 14 -5.12 -6.15 11.83
C SER A 14 -4.28 -7.27 11.25
N ILE A 15 -3.75 -7.04 10.05
CA ILE A 15 -2.79 -7.89 9.37
C ILE A 15 -1.62 -7.02 8.97
N GLU A 16 -0.47 -7.32 9.57
CA GLU A 16 0.74 -6.54 9.40
C GLU A 16 1.87 -7.40 8.86
N ILE A 17 2.76 -6.80 8.09
CA ILE A 17 3.93 -7.50 7.56
C ILE A 17 5.18 -6.70 7.89
N ARG A 18 6.20 -7.41 8.34
CA ARG A 18 7.51 -6.85 8.65
C ARG A 18 8.57 -7.41 7.72
N LEU A 19 9.42 -6.55 7.18
CA LEU A 19 10.63 -6.97 6.51
C LEU A 19 11.76 -7.03 7.53
N ILE A 20 12.29 -8.22 7.80
CA ILE A 20 13.42 -8.44 8.70
C ILE A 20 14.75 -8.22 7.98
N GLU A 21 14.86 -8.74 6.75
CA GLU A 21 16.07 -8.65 5.96
C GLU A 21 15.69 -8.47 4.49
N GLY A 22 16.26 -7.46 3.83
CA GLY A 22 16.12 -7.23 2.39
C GLY A 22 17.30 -6.41 1.91
N ARG A 23 18.13 -6.96 1.01
CA ARG A 23 19.27 -6.23 0.41
C ARG A 23 18.87 -5.36 -0.77
N ASP A 24 17.77 -5.75 -1.42
CA ASP A 24 17.20 -5.12 -2.58
C ASP A 24 15.82 -4.52 -2.23
N GLU A 25 15.13 -3.95 -3.22
CA GLU A 25 13.80 -3.38 -3.00
C GLU A 25 12.81 -4.48 -2.61
N ALA A 26 12.15 -4.31 -1.47
CA ALA A 26 11.12 -5.24 -1.00
C ALA A 26 9.74 -4.61 -1.11
N TYR A 27 8.77 -5.42 -1.51
CA TYR A 27 7.38 -5.00 -1.56
C TYR A 27 6.44 -6.18 -1.39
N ILE A 28 5.18 -5.87 -1.10
CA ILE A 28 4.11 -6.84 -1.00
C ILE A 28 3.03 -6.46 -2.01
N LEU A 29 2.50 -7.46 -2.68
CA LEU A 29 1.24 -7.36 -3.39
C LEU A 29 0.18 -8.05 -2.56
N ALA A 30 -0.76 -7.29 -1.98
CA ALA A 30 -1.94 -7.83 -1.32
C ALA A 30 -3.14 -7.63 -2.25
N ASN A 31 -3.61 -8.73 -2.84
CA ASN A 31 -4.49 -8.73 -4.00
C ASN A 31 -3.84 -7.91 -5.14
N GLU A 32 -4.38 -6.74 -5.45
CA GLU A 32 -3.83 -5.80 -6.45
C GLU A 32 -3.13 -4.58 -5.82
N HIS A 33 -3.05 -4.50 -4.49
CA HIS A 33 -2.48 -3.36 -3.77
C HIS A 33 -0.99 -3.55 -3.52
N TYR A 34 -0.22 -2.52 -3.86
CA TYR A 34 1.24 -2.48 -3.69
C TYR A 34 1.63 -1.80 -2.38
N PHE A 35 2.50 -2.45 -1.62
CA PHE A 35 3.07 -1.93 -0.39
C PHE A 35 4.60 -2.01 -0.45
N SER A 36 5.29 -0.87 -0.47
CA SER A 36 6.76 -0.85 -0.38
C SER A 36 7.19 -1.08 1.06
N LEU A 37 8.22 -1.92 1.26
CA LEU A 37 8.77 -2.22 2.58
C LEU A 37 10.23 -1.83 2.67
N VAL A 38 10.58 -1.24 3.81
CA VAL A 38 11.96 -0.95 4.20
C VAL A 38 12.37 -1.93 5.28
N THR A 39 13.62 -2.39 5.25
CA THR A 39 14.12 -3.35 6.23
C THR A 39 13.99 -2.79 7.65
N GLY A 40 13.52 -3.64 8.57
CA GLY A 40 13.25 -3.29 9.96
C GLY A 40 11.84 -2.72 10.19
N THR A 41 11.16 -2.26 9.14
CA THR A 41 9.82 -1.64 9.24
C THR A 41 8.69 -2.66 9.17
N LYS A 42 7.58 -2.32 9.81
CA LYS A 42 6.33 -3.07 9.79
C LYS A 42 5.25 -2.19 9.16
N ILE A 43 4.43 -2.77 8.29
CA ILE A 43 3.33 -2.09 7.61
C ILE A 43 2.02 -2.84 7.82
N ASP A 44 0.94 -2.09 8.04
CA ASP A 44 -0.42 -2.62 8.10
C ASP A 44 -1.00 -2.70 6.67
N ILE A 45 -1.42 -3.90 6.27
CA ILE A 45 -2.01 -4.16 4.95
C ILE A 45 -3.52 -4.42 5.01
N SER A 46 -4.15 -4.32 6.19
CA SER A 46 -5.55 -4.71 6.43
C SER A 46 -6.54 -3.99 5.51
N SER A 47 -6.22 -2.76 5.11
CA SER A 47 -7.04 -1.96 4.21
C SER A 47 -7.16 -2.54 2.79
N ALA A 48 -6.19 -3.37 2.37
CA ALA A 48 -6.19 -4.03 1.07
C ALA A 48 -6.86 -5.42 1.06
N LEU A 49 -7.35 -5.87 2.22
CA LEU A 49 -7.90 -7.20 2.42
C LEU A 49 -9.41 -7.18 2.49
N GLN A 50 -10.02 -8.28 2.05
CA GLN A 50 -11.46 -8.48 2.01
C GLN A 50 -11.86 -9.77 2.71
N LYS A 51 -13.16 -9.91 3.01
CA LYS A 51 -13.72 -11.19 3.47
C LYS A 51 -13.50 -12.27 2.41
N GLY A 52 -13.15 -13.47 2.84
CA GLY A 52 -12.82 -14.60 1.97
C GLY A 52 -11.34 -14.66 1.62
N VAL A 53 -11.03 -15.21 0.45
CA VAL A 53 -9.65 -15.47 0.03
C VAL A 53 -8.96 -14.19 -0.46
N ASN A 54 -7.77 -13.95 0.07
CA ASN A 54 -6.86 -12.88 -0.32
C ASN A 54 -5.52 -13.49 -0.76
N LEU A 55 -4.88 -12.88 -1.76
CA LEU A 55 -3.57 -13.32 -2.25
C LEU A 55 -2.50 -12.34 -1.80
N LEU A 56 -1.51 -12.84 -1.05
CA LEU A 56 -0.35 -12.05 -0.64
C LEU A 56 0.89 -12.59 -1.35
N ASN A 57 1.60 -11.73 -2.08
CA ASN A 57 2.88 -12.05 -2.69
C ASN A 57 3.97 -11.21 -2.05
N PHE A 58 4.96 -11.85 -1.46
CA PHE A 58 6.11 -11.18 -0.87
C PHE A 58 7.23 -11.17 -1.89
N MET A 59 7.68 -9.98 -2.26
CA MET A 59 8.50 -9.78 -3.44
C MET A 59 9.79 -9.06 -3.10
N ILE A 60 10.85 -9.45 -3.81
CA ILE A 60 12.12 -8.74 -3.86
C ILE A 60 12.38 -8.36 -5.31
N LYS A 61 12.63 -7.08 -5.58
CA LYS A 61 13.07 -6.59 -6.88
C LYS A 61 14.53 -6.19 -6.80
N THR A 62 15.38 -6.91 -7.53
CA THR A 62 16.80 -6.58 -7.56
C THR A 62 17.03 -5.24 -8.24
N TYR A 63 17.94 -4.46 -7.66
CA TYR A 63 18.42 -3.25 -8.30
C TYR A 63 19.08 -3.56 -9.65
N SER A 64 19.09 -2.58 -10.56
CA SER A 64 19.88 -2.68 -11.79
C SER A 64 21.37 -2.91 -11.46
N LEU A 65 22.11 -3.51 -12.40
CA LEU A 65 23.53 -3.83 -12.20
C LEU A 65 24.36 -2.62 -11.75
N ILE A 66 24.14 -1.45 -12.37
CA ILE A 66 24.83 -0.20 -12.04
C ILE A 66 24.54 0.22 -10.59
N GLU A 67 23.27 0.13 -10.19
CA GLU A 67 22.84 0.52 -8.85
C GLU A 67 23.34 -0.46 -7.78
N ARG A 68 23.40 -1.75 -8.08
CA ARG A 68 24.03 -2.74 -7.20
C ARG A 68 25.52 -2.47 -7.00
N ILE A 69 26.26 -2.11 -8.06
CA ILE A 69 27.68 -1.74 -7.95
C ILE A 69 27.83 -0.52 -7.04
N ARG A 70 27.02 0.53 -7.25
CA ARG A 70 27.04 1.75 -6.42
C ARG A 70 26.75 1.47 -4.95
N ARG A 71 25.90 0.50 -4.66
CA ARG A 71 25.52 0.08 -3.30
C ARG A 71 26.46 -0.95 -2.67
N GLY A 72 27.51 -1.38 -3.36
CA GLY A 72 28.41 -2.43 -2.87
C GLY A 72 27.78 -3.83 -2.83
N LEU A 73 26.69 -4.05 -3.57
CA LEU A 73 25.93 -5.31 -3.65
C LEU A 73 26.33 -6.18 -4.85
N PHE A 74 27.43 -5.84 -5.53
CA PHE A 74 27.93 -6.61 -6.67
C PHE A 74 28.41 -8.00 -6.22
N GLY A 75 28.00 -9.04 -6.94
CA GLY A 75 28.30 -10.43 -6.59
C GLY A 75 27.57 -10.97 -5.35
N GLN A 76 26.72 -10.16 -4.71
CA GLN A 76 25.90 -10.62 -3.59
C GLN A 76 24.57 -11.21 -4.10
N ASP A 77 24.10 -12.26 -3.44
CA ASP A 77 22.76 -12.79 -3.66
C ASP A 77 21.69 -11.80 -3.17
N TRP A 78 20.52 -11.87 -3.80
CA TRP A 78 19.33 -11.22 -3.27
C TRP A 78 18.81 -12.05 -2.10
N CYS A 79 18.18 -11.39 -1.12
CA CYS A 79 17.52 -12.06 -0.02
C CYS A 79 16.29 -11.28 0.42
N GLY A 80 15.30 -12.01 0.92
CA GLY A 80 14.13 -11.44 1.56
C GLY A 80 13.70 -12.32 2.72
N ARG A 81 13.54 -11.72 3.90
CA ARG A 81 12.96 -12.35 5.09
C ARG A 81 11.80 -11.50 5.59
N PHE A 82 10.59 -12.04 5.46
CA PHE A 82 9.34 -11.40 5.84
C PHE A 82 8.71 -12.12 7.02
N GLU A 83 7.97 -11.38 7.84
CA GLU A 83 7.15 -11.90 8.91
C GLU A 83 5.72 -11.42 8.75
N LEU A 84 4.77 -12.35 8.82
CA LEU A 84 3.33 -12.06 8.79
C LEU A 84 2.79 -12.07 10.22
N TYR A 85 2.13 -10.98 10.61
CA TYR A 85 1.44 -10.82 11.87
C TYR A 85 -0.06 -10.72 11.63
N ILE A 86 -0.84 -11.40 12.47
CA ILE A 86 -2.30 -11.30 12.49
C ILE A 86 -2.69 -10.98 13.92
N ASP A 87 -3.33 -9.82 14.12
CA ASP A 87 -3.67 -9.24 15.42
C ASP A 87 -2.47 -9.16 16.36
N GLY A 88 -1.36 -8.64 15.84
CA GLY A 88 -0.09 -8.49 16.55
C GLY A 88 0.66 -9.81 16.84
N LYS A 89 0.07 -10.98 16.54
CA LYS A 89 0.69 -12.29 16.74
C LYS A 89 1.42 -12.75 15.48
N LEU A 90 2.69 -13.12 15.60
CA LEU A 90 3.47 -13.73 14.52
C LEU A 90 2.80 -15.03 14.07
N ARG A 91 2.50 -15.13 12.77
CA ARG A 91 1.89 -16.32 12.14
C ARG A 91 2.85 -17.09 11.27
N GLY A 92 3.84 -16.43 10.70
CA GLY A 92 4.83 -17.10 9.86
C GLY A 92 6.02 -16.20 9.56
N THR A 93 7.16 -16.84 9.35
CA THR A 93 8.38 -16.22 8.84
C THR A 93 8.71 -16.88 7.51
N TYR A 94 8.97 -16.06 6.51
CA TYR A 94 9.18 -16.51 5.14
C TYR A 94 10.50 -15.94 4.65
N ASN A 95 11.43 -16.82 4.30
CA ASN A 95 12.76 -16.45 3.86
C ASN A 95 13.12 -17.12 2.56
N GLN A 96 13.70 -16.36 1.65
CA GLN A 96 14.28 -16.88 0.42
C GLN A 96 15.48 -16.04 0.01
N ASN A 97 16.41 -16.67 -0.68
CA ASN A 97 17.55 -16.03 -1.30
C ASN A 97 17.85 -16.67 -2.66
N GLY A 98 18.71 -16.03 -3.44
CA GLY A 98 19.18 -16.63 -4.67
C GLY A 98 20.18 -15.76 -5.44
N GLY A 99 20.80 -16.40 -6.42
CA GLY A 99 21.72 -15.75 -7.34
C GLY A 99 21.05 -14.64 -8.15
N VAL A 100 21.78 -13.55 -8.35
CA VAL A 100 21.37 -12.45 -9.23
C VAL A 100 21.93 -12.71 -10.62
N PHE A 101 21.04 -12.90 -11.60
CA PHE A 101 21.43 -12.92 -13.02
C PHE A 101 21.45 -11.49 -13.57
N LEU A 102 22.19 -11.24 -14.65
CA LEU A 102 22.31 -9.91 -15.28
C LEU A 102 20.93 -9.23 -15.45
N GLY A 103 20.79 -8.03 -14.90
CA GLY A 103 19.58 -7.21 -14.97
C GLY A 103 18.82 -7.06 -13.64
N SER A 104 17.77 -6.23 -13.67
CA SER A 104 16.79 -6.15 -12.58
C SER A 104 15.73 -7.23 -12.81
N ARG A 105 15.39 -7.99 -11.77
CA ARG A 105 14.36 -9.03 -11.79
C ARG A 105 13.54 -8.98 -10.51
N GLU A 106 12.31 -9.48 -10.61
CA GLU A 106 11.42 -9.67 -9.47
C GLU A 106 11.47 -11.14 -9.04
N TYR A 107 11.60 -11.36 -7.74
CA TYR A 107 11.72 -12.66 -7.11
C TYR A 107 10.64 -12.80 -6.05
N THR A 108 9.93 -13.92 -6.09
CA THR A 108 8.92 -14.23 -5.09
C THR A 108 9.58 -14.92 -3.90
N VAL A 109 9.39 -14.38 -2.70
CA VAL A 109 9.79 -15.01 -1.43
C VAL A 109 8.71 -15.97 -0.95
N ALA A 110 7.45 -15.53 -0.99
CA ALA A 110 6.32 -16.36 -0.61
C ALA A 110 5.05 -15.92 -1.34
N LYS A 111 4.18 -16.90 -1.62
CA LYS A 111 2.79 -16.70 -2.03
C LYS A 111 1.88 -17.25 -0.96
N ILE A 112 0.97 -16.44 -0.45
CA ILE A 112 0.07 -16.79 0.64
C ILE A 112 -1.37 -16.58 0.18
N GLU A 113 -2.18 -17.63 0.27
CA GLU A 113 -3.63 -17.54 0.24
C GLU A 113 -4.12 -17.36 1.67
N LEU A 114 -4.64 -16.18 1.99
CA LEU A 114 -5.18 -15.85 3.31
C LEU A 114 -6.71 -15.77 3.24
N ASN A 115 -7.38 -16.73 3.84
CA ASN A 115 -8.83 -16.72 3.99
C ASN A 115 -9.25 -15.98 5.26
N ILE A 116 -10.00 -14.89 5.13
CA ILE A 116 -10.51 -14.09 6.24
C ILE A 116 -11.99 -14.38 6.44
N GLU A 117 -12.33 -14.99 7.57
CA GLU A 117 -13.70 -15.30 7.95
C GLU A 117 -14.19 -14.34 9.04
N ILE A 118 -15.47 -14.00 8.97
CA ILE A 118 -16.16 -13.23 10.01
C ILE A 118 -17.21 -14.15 10.60
N ASN A 119 -17.05 -14.53 11.87
CA ASN A 119 -18.04 -15.29 12.61
C ASN A 119 -19.13 -14.33 13.08
N VAL A 120 -20.29 -14.39 12.45
CA VAL A 120 -21.45 -13.53 12.78
C VAL A 120 -22.17 -14.00 14.06
N ASN A 121 -21.75 -15.12 14.65
CA ASN A 121 -22.42 -15.76 15.80
C ASN A 121 -21.71 -15.53 17.15
N GLU A 122 -20.57 -14.83 17.19
CA GLU A 122 -19.97 -14.40 18.46
C GLU A 122 -20.54 -13.04 18.89
N PRO A 123 -20.97 -12.87 20.15
CA PRO A 123 -21.29 -11.55 20.67
C PRO A 123 -20.06 -10.65 20.50
N PRO A 124 -20.23 -9.40 20.05
CA PRO A 124 -19.09 -8.50 19.88
C PRO A 124 -18.32 -8.41 21.22
N PRO A 125 -16.97 -8.43 21.18
CA PRO A 125 -16.16 -8.11 22.35
C PRO A 125 -16.67 -6.79 22.95
N PRO A 126 -16.71 -6.63 24.28
CA PRO A 126 -17.28 -5.45 24.91
C PRO A 126 -16.61 -4.20 24.32
N GLU A 127 -17.37 -3.53 23.45
CA GLU A 127 -17.01 -2.30 22.79
C GLU A 127 -16.82 -1.28 23.90
N LYS A 128 -15.57 -0.89 24.13
CA LYS A 128 -15.28 0.32 24.91
C LYS A 128 -15.78 1.50 24.10
N ASP A 129 -17.00 1.89 24.43
CA ASP A 129 -17.62 3.19 24.25
C ASP A 129 -17.19 4.05 23.04
N SER A 130 -18.18 4.18 22.16
CA SER A 130 -18.71 5.44 21.63
C SER A 130 -18.23 5.98 20.27
N LYS A 131 -19.22 5.96 19.37
CA LYS A 131 -19.61 6.99 18.37
C LYS A 131 -18.88 7.00 17.02
N ASN A 132 -19.50 6.41 15.99
CA ASN A 132 -20.17 7.16 14.92
C ASN A 132 -20.63 6.24 13.78
N ASN A 133 -21.94 6.21 13.53
CA ASN A 133 -22.56 5.52 12.38
C ASN A 133 -22.19 6.13 11.00
N ASN A 134 -21.26 7.10 10.96
CA ASN A 134 -20.71 7.70 9.73
C ASN A 134 -19.38 7.05 9.28
N SER A 135 -18.72 6.23 10.11
CA SER A 135 -17.38 5.70 9.81
C SER A 135 -17.36 4.75 8.60
N GLY A 136 -18.43 3.98 8.39
CA GLY A 136 -18.56 3.10 7.24
C GLY A 136 -18.63 3.84 5.89
N SER A 137 -19.34 4.97 5.85
CA SER A 137 -19.49 5.79 4.65
C SER A 137 -18.19 6.53 4.30
N THR A 138 -17.52 7.14 5.28
CA THR A 138 -16.26 7.86 5.05
C THR A 138 -15.13 6.92 4.61
N LYS A 139 -15.05 5.70 5.17
CA LYS A 139 -14.06 4.70 4.75
C LYS A 139 -14.27 4.25 3.30
N GLN A 140 -15.52 4.02 2.90
CA GLN A 140 -15.88 3.68 1.51
C GLN A 140 -15.56 4.85 0.55
N GLN A 141 -15.84 6.08 0.98
CA GLN A 141 -15.53 7.30 0.22
C GLN A 141 -14.02 7.41 -0.02
N LEU A 142 -13.19 7.24 1.02
CA LEU A 142 -11.73 7.26 0.91
C LEU A 142 -11.19 6.21 -0.06
N LEU A 143 -11.66 4.96 0.03
CA LEU A 143 -11.26 3.89 -0.88
C LEU A 143 -11.62 4.22 -2.34
N SER A 144 -12.81 4.78 -2.56
CA SER A 144 -13.27 5.17 -3.91
C SER A 144 -12.42 6.30 -4.49
N ILE A 145 -12.00 7.26 -3.67
CA ILE A 145 -11.10 8.34 -4.08
C ILE A 145 -9.71 7.78 -4.42
N ILE A 146 -9.15 6.88 -3.59
CA ILE A 146 -7.86 6.23 -3.86
C ILE A 146 -7.91 5.50 -5.20
N TYR A 147 -8.96 4.71 -5.44
CA TYR A 147 -9.15 3.99 -6.69
C TYR A 147 -9.22 4.93 -7.90
N SER A 148 -9.95 6.03 -7.80
CA SER A 148 -10.03 7.05 -8.85
C SER A 148 -8.68 7.71 -9.13
N LEU A 149 -7.87 7.96 -8.09
CA LEU A 149 -6.52 8.50 -8.25
C LEU A 149 -5.57 7.49 -8.92
N GLN A 150 -5.61 6.22 -8.53
CA GLN A 150 -4.79 5.15 -9.10
C GLN A 150 -5.10 4.90 -10.58
N LYS A 151 -6.37 5.08 -10.98
CA LYS A 151 -6.79 4.93 -12.38
C LYS A 151 -6.35 6.06 -13.31
N ILE A 152 -5.77 7.15 -12.78
CA ILE A 152 -5.27 8.24 -13.62
C ILE A 152 -4.12 7.71 -14.49
N PRO A 153 -4.19 7.83 -15.83
CA PRO A 153 -3.11 7.37 -16.70
C PRO A 153 -1.78 8.02 -16.32
N GLY A 154 -0.74 7.20 -16.15
CA GLY A 154 0.59 7.65 -15.73
C GLY A 154 0.71 8.01 -14.25
N MET A 155 -0.27 7.64 -13.41
CA MET A 155 -0.14 7.70 -11.96
C MET A 155 0.91 6.71 -11.48
N THR A 156 1.91 7.23 -10.77
CA THR A 156 2.95 6.42 -10.13
C THR A 156 2.86 6.63 -8.62
N PRO A 157 2.57 5.58 -7.82
CA PRO A 157 2.61 5.66 -6.36
C PRO A 157 3.99 6.11 -5.87
N THR A 158 4.03 6.90 -4.80
CA THR A 158 5.28 7.40 -4.19
C THR A 158 5.14 7.49 -2.68
N ASN A 159 6.25 7.79 -1.99
CA ASN A 159 6.24 8.09 -0.56
C ASN A 159 5.57 9.46 -0.27
N PHE A 160 5.27 9.71 1.00
CA PHE A 160 4.62 10.94 1.48
C PHE A 160 5.61 11.99 2.04
N GLU A 161 6.93 11.83 1.85
CA GLU A 161 7.95 12.75 2.40
C GLU A 161 7.74 14.20 1.95
N CYS A 162 7.20 14.37 0.74
CA CYS A 162 6.95 15.67 0.14
C CYS A 162 5.58 16.26 0.51
N LEU A 163 4.78 15.58 1.33
CA LEU A 163 3.47 16.07 1.79
C LEU A 163 3.60 17.44 2.47
N LYS A 164 4.68 17.69 3.22
CA LYS A 164 4.96 18.97 3.89
C LYS A 164 5.07 20.17 2.93
N TYR A 165 5.32 19.92 1.65
CA TYR A 165 5.39 20.96 0.62
C TYR A 165 4.09 21.11 -0.17
N SER A 166 3.11 20.26 0.10
CA SER A 166 1.84 20.24 -0.61
C SER A 166 0.86 21.29 -0.09
N THR A 167 0.02 21.79 -0.99
CA THR A 167 -1.05 22.72 -0.68
C THR A 167 -2.40 22.06 -0.91
N PRO A 168 -3.41 22.30 -0.05
CA PRO A 168 -4.78 21.85 -0.28
C PRO A 168 -5.29 22.30 -1.65
N TYR A 169 -5.79 21.35 -2.44
CA TYR A 169 -6.36 21.61 -3.76
C TYR A 169 -7.87 21.35 -3.76
N ILE A 170 -8.31 20.27 -3.11
CA ILE A 170 -9.72 19.94 -2.89
C ILE A 170 -9.92 19.63 -1.42
N ILE A 171 -11.00 20.14 -0.86
CA ILE A 171 -11.51 19.73 0.45
C ILE A 171 -12.90 19.16 0.17
N LEU A 172 -13.08 17.87 0.44
CA LEU A 172 -14.32 17.14 0.23
C LEU A 172 -15.15 17.13 1.52
N GLU A 173 -16.34 16.56 1.43
CA GLU A 173 -17.15 16.26 2.61
C GLU A 173 -16.39 15.39 3.61
N ASN A 174 -16.76 15.49 4.88
CA ASN A 174 -16.07 14.84 5.99
C ASN A 174 -14.62 15.31 6.22
N ASN A 175 -14.18 16.46 5.67
CA ASN A 175 -12.84 17.03 5.85
C ASN A 175 -11.71 16.17 5.24
N ILE A 176 -12.02 15.34 4.25
CA ILE A 176 -11.03 14.65 3.42
C ILE A 176 -10.36 15.69 2.53
N LYS A 177 -9.02 15.68 2.44
CA LYS A 177 -8.27 16.66 1.65
C LYS A 177 -7.48 15.98 0.55
N ILE A 178 -7.52 16.56 -0.64
CA ILE A 178 -6.59 16.25 -1.71
C ILE A 178 -5.63 17.43 -1.82
N ASN A 179 -4.39 17.20 -1.46
CA ASN A 179 -3.33 18.18 -1.64
C ASN A 179 -2.57 17.89 -2.93
N ILE A 180 -2.02 18.94 -3.52
CA ILE A 180 -1.10 18.82 -4.64
C ILE A 180 0.22 19.51 -4.33
N TRP A 181 1.28 19.06 -4.98
CA TRP A 181 2.58 19.71 -4.95
C TRP A 181 3.22 19.61 -6.33
N LYS A 182 4.03 20.60 -6.70
CA LYS A 182 4.93 20.49 -7.85
C LYS A 182 6.36 20.50 -7.37
N ASN A 183 7.13 19.50 -7.80
CA ASN A 183 8.57 19.52 -7.60
C ASN A 183 9.27 20.51 -8.56
N LEU A 184 10.58 20.66 -8.42
CA LEU A 184 11.39 21.55 -9.27
C LEU A 184 11.34 21.18 -10.76
N ALA A 185 11.15 19.89 -11.06
CA ALA A 185 10.94 19.39 -12.43
C ALA A 185 9.49 19.57 -12.92
N LYS A 186 8.65 20.34 -12.21
CA LYS A 186 7.24 20.59 -12.53
C LYS A 186 6.39 19.32 -12.64
N VAL A 187 6.80 18.20 -12.03
CA VAL A 187 5.98 16.99 -11.96
C VAL A 187 4.90 17.20 -10.91
N ASP A 188 3.66 16.84 -11.26
CA ASP A 188 2.50 17.02 -10.39
C ASP A 188 2.40 15.85 -9.42
N HIS A 189 2.48 16.14 -8.13
CA HIS A 189 2.25 15.22 -7.02
C HIS A 189 0.85 15.43 -6.45
N VAL A 190 0.25 14.34 -5.97
CA VAL A 190 -1.03 14.32 -5.29
C VAL A 190 -0.93 13.55 -3.99
N PHE A 191 -1.65 14.03 -2.98
CA PHE A 191 -1.74 13.40 -1.67
C PHE A 191 -3.21 13.36 -1.24
N LEU A 192 -3.70 12.20 -0.82
CA LEU A 192 -4.99 12.06 -0.18
C LEU A 192 -4.80 12.00 1.34
N ILE A 193 -5.48 12.89 2.05
CA ILE A 193 -5.39 13.04 3.49
C ILE A 193 -6.77 12.77 4.08
N ASP A 194 -6.83 11.87 5.06
CA ASP A 194 -8.06 11.55 5.78
C ASP A 194 -8.48 12.69 6.72
N PRO A 195 -9.68 12.60 7.34
CA PRO A 195 -10.16 13.63 8.26
C PRO A 195 -9.30 13.79 9.52
N ALA A 196 -8.54 12.75 9.90
CA ALA A 196 -7.62 12.74 11.03
C ALA A 196 -6.24 13.34 10.69
N GLY A 197 -5.98 13.65 9.42
CA GLY A 197 -4.73 14.23 8.94
C GLY A 197 -3.70 13.21 8.44
N ASN A 198 -4.05 11.93 8.36
CA ASN A 198 -3.16 10.88 7.85
C ASN A 198 -3.16 10.86 6.32
N CYS A 199 -1.97 10.77 5.72
CA CYS A 199 -1.85 10.60 4.27
C CYS A 199 -2.08 9.13 3.89
N LEU A 200 -3.19 8.86 3.21
CA LEU A 200 -3.58 7.51 2.81
C LEU A 200 -3.10 7.13 1.40
N PHE A 201 -2.80 8.13 0.56
CA PHE A 201 -2.28 7.92 -0.78
C PHE A 201 -1.34 9.05 -1.17
N ALA A 202 -0.23 8.70 -1.81
CA ALA A 202 0.68 9.65 -2.44
C ALA A 202 1.04 9.13 -3.84
N GLY A 203 0.98 10.01 -4.83
CA GLY A 203 1.25 9.66 -6.21
C GLY A 203 1.78 10.84 -7.01
N TYR A 204 2.28 10.56 -8.20
CA TYR A 204 2.69 11.60 -9.14
C TYR A 204 2.38 11.24 -10.56
N VAL A 205 2.26 12.28 -11.39
CA VAL A 205 1.95 12.16 -12.80
C VAL A 205 2.93 12.98 -13.63
N GLY A 206 3.54 12.32 -14.62
CA GLY A 206 4.43 12.97 -15.59
C GLY A 206 3.70 13.96 -16.50
N TRP A 207 4.46 14.86 -17.15
CA TRP A 207 3.90 15.99 -17.90
C TRP A 207 2.87 15.61 -18.97
N VAL A 208 3.09 14.49 -19.67
CA VAL A 208 2.22 13.97 -20.75
C VAL A 208 0.78 13.75 -20.28
N HIS A 209 0.60 13.43 -19.00
CA HIS A 209 -0.69 13.06 -18.43
C HIS A 209 -1.31 14.16 -17.56
N ARG A 210 -0.64 15.33 -17.41
CA ARG A 210 -1.11 16.45 -16.56
C ARG A 210 -2.56 16.86 -16.83
N LYS A 211 -2.95 17.01 -18.09
CA LYS A 211 -4.32 17.43 -18.45
C LYS A 211 -5.37 16.41 -18.00
N LYS A 212 -5.05 15.11 -18.08
CA LYS A 212 -5.92 14.02 -17.62
C LYS A 212 -5.97 13.96 -16.10
N PHE A 213 -4.82 14.19 -15.43
CA PHE A 213 -4.72 14.28 -13.98
C PHE A 213 -5.66 15.35 -13.40
N TYR A 214 -5.59 16.60 -13.85
CA TYR A 214 -6.47 17.65 -13.34
C TYR A 214 -7.96 17.42 -13.67
N ARG A 215 -8.26 16.79 -14.81
CA ARG A 215 -9.65 16.38 -15.13
C ARG A 215 -10.17 15.32 -14.16
N ALA A 216 -9.35 14.33 -13.82
CA ALA A 216 -9.73 13.32 -12.84
C ALA A 216 -9.90 13.91 -11.44
N LEU A 217 -9.05 14.86 -11.03
CA LEU A 217 -9.26 15.59 -9.77
C LEU A 217 -10.57 16.38 -9.77
N GLN A 218 -10.93 17.02 -10.88
CA GLN A 218 -12.21 17.70 -11.00
C GLN A 218 -13.39 16.71 -10.93
N GLN A 219 -13.26 15.53 -11.55
CA GLN A 219 -14.28 14.49 -11.47
C GLN A 219 -14.46 14.00 -10.03
N ILE A 220 -13.35 13.69 -9.33
CA ILE A 220 -13.36 13.33 -7.90
C ILE A 220 -14.02 14.43 -7.08
N ARG A 221 -13.71 15.70 -7.36
CA ARG A 221 -14.38 16.81 -6.67
C ARG A 221 -15.89 16.75 -6.84
N ASN A 222 -16.38 16.53 -8.06
CA ASN A 222 -17.81 16.49 -8.36
C ASN A 222 -18.50 15.25 -7.77
N ASP A 223 -17.87 14.07 -7.86
CA ASP A 223 -18.44 12.80 -7.40
C ASP A 223 -18.56 12.73 -5.86
N PHE A 224 -17.78 13.55 -5.15
CA PHE A 224 -17.65 13.51 -3.69
C PHE A 224 -17.87 14.87 -3.01
N SER A 225 -18.29 15.90 -3.76
CA SER A 225 -18.93 17.10 -3.20
C SER A 225 -20.42 16.83 -3.13
N GLY A 226 -21.04 16.87 -1.95
CA GLY A 226 -22.48 16.61 -1.81
C GLY A 226 -23.35 17.76 -2.31
N VAL A 227 -23.27 18.04 -3.61
CA VAL A 227 -24.18 18.90 -4.36
C VAL A 227 -24.81 18.10 -5.48
#